data_AF-A0A7W7GRS5-F1
#
_entry.id   AF-A0A7W7GRS5-F1
#
_cell.length_a   1.000
_cell.length_b   1.000
_cell.length_c   1.000
_cell.angle_alpha   90.00
_cell.angle_beta   90.00
_cell.angle_gamma   90.00
#
_symmetry.space_group_name_H-M   'P 1'
#
loop_
_entity.id
_entity.type
_entity.pdbx_description
1 polymer ?
#
loop_
_entity_poly.entity_id
_entity_poly.type
_entity_poly.pdbx_seq_one_letter_code
_entity_poly.pdbx_strand_id
1 'polypeptide(L)'
;MPTDLDELFTALGRQADAIPIAPAELARRRGRRRSRNQAAIAAAVAVCLVAGGIAGLLHRPGRHATPAVSPSARALTPVGAPIWLGGTLAADTSAVAGGRAFTEWQTADGTIHLLAADLTTGAGVWTAQRPGKPGELSSLWAVSQTVMLSSESTVSVYDAADGRVRWELPVAGNDRVLPHERGLIRLSGTGQTALYDWRSGKRQWSLDGLGDGPVAAIVTRTEGQRMMDVRTDDRLVQVSRAGQVRVVSVGTGTVTRSLTVPPPAERGMTIAYQGWLITQEAAGRAYRVRATDLGSGASAVVFTAPAGNELHSVDMFRERLFLLDGSPTGTRVVTVDPRQGRQLGEFPTADRVNGLAASDRRVLAGGQGITELYDENGRSLYRAPDADIHWLTPETLLRVTASGTVERIRVADGRVEPLGEIPLQLGECAFTTDRLACPVADGLRIWSLTG
;
A
#
# COMPACT_ATOMS: atom_id res chain seq x y z
N MET A 1 4.05 -25.00 32.47
CA MET A 1 2.86 -25.80 32.79
C MET A 1 1.88 -25.62 31.65
N PRO A 2 1.59 -26.66 30.85
CA PRO A 2 0.61 -26.55 29.77
C PRO A 2 -0.77 -26.44 30.41
N THR A 3 -1.47 -25.34 30.16
CA THR A 3 -2.90 -25.20 30.46
C THR A 3 -3.63 -26.20 29.58
N ASP A 4 -4.37 -27.10 30.22
CA ASP A 4 -5.07 -28.20 29.59
C ASP A 4 -6.18 -27.65 28.68
N LEU A 5 -5.99 -27.74 27.36
CA LEU A 5 -6.94 -27.23 26.36
C LEU A 5 -8.31 -27.89 26.51
N ASP A 6 -8.35 -29.10 27.05
CA ASP A 6 -9.59 -29.84 27.31
C ASP A 6 -10.43 -29.15 28.39
N GLU A 7 -9.80 -28.51 29.38
CA GLU A 7 -10.50 -27.74 30.42
C GLU A 7 -11.15 -26.47 29.83
N LEU A 8 -10.45 -25.83 28.89
CA LEU A 8 -10.95 -24.64 28.18
C LEU A 8 -12.15 -24.99 27.27
N PHE A 9 -12.08 -26.08 26.51
CA PHE A 9 -13.20 -26.53 25.67
C PHE A 9 -14.39 -27.01 26.50
N THR A 10 -14.14 -27.66 27.63
CA THR A 10 -15.20 -28.09 28.55
C THR A 10 -15.89 -26.89 29.22
N ALA A 11 -15.15 -25.82 29.53
CA ALA A 11 -15.72 -24.58 30.06
C ALA A 11 -16.57 -23.85 29.01
N LEU A 12 -16.12 -23.81 27.75
CA LEU A 12 -16.86 -23.22 26.63
C LEU A 12 -18.15 -23.98 26.31
N GLY A 13 -18.13 -25.32 26.34
CA GLY A 13 -19.33 -26.15 26.15
C GLY A 13 -20.41 -25.85 27.20
N ARG A 14 -20.02 -25.77 28.48
CA ARG A 14 -20.94 -25.43 29.58
C ARG A 14 -21.52 -24.02 29.46
N GLN A 15 -20.76 -23.06 28.92
CA GLN A 15 -21.28 -21.71 28.67
C GLN A 15 -22.25 -21.67 27.48
N ALA A 16 -22.03 -22.48 26.44
CA ALA A 16 -22.94 -22.56 25.29
C ALA A 16 -24.30 -23.15 25.68
N ASP A 17 -24.31 -24.19 26.52
CA ASP A 17 -25.54 -24.83 27.01
C ASP A 17 -26.34 -23.93 27.99
N ALA A 18 -25.68 -22.95 28.60
CA ALA A 18 -26.32 -22.00 29.51
C ALA A 18 -27.03 -20.84 28.77
N ILE A 19 -26.93 -20.75 27.45
CA ILE A 19 -27.60 -19.70 26.66
C ILE A 19 -29.06 -20.12 26.44
N PRO A 20 -30.05 -19.45 27.07
CA PRO A 20 -31.44 -19.82 26.88
C PRO A 20 -31.85 -19.58 25.43
N ILE A 21 -32.20 -20.67 24.73
CA ILE A 21 -32.74 -20.61 23.38
C ILE A 21 -34.10 -19.91 23.48
N ALA A 22 -34.21 -18.73 22.85
CA ALA A 22 -35.45 -17.96 22.90
C ALA A 22 -36.63 -18.79 22.36
N PRO A 23 -37.83 -18.71 22.98
CA PRO A 23 -39.00 -19.46 22.55
C PRO A 23 -39.33 -19.23 21.07
N ALA A 24 -39.85 -20.25 20.39
CA ALA A 24 -40.19 -20.20 18.97
C ALA A 24 -41.10 -19.01 18.59
N GLU A 25 -41.97 -18.57 19.50
CA GLU A 25 -42.81 -17.36 19.36
C GLU A 25 -41.99 -16.07 19.15
N LEU A 26 -40.85 -15.92 19.83
CA LEU A 26 -39.98 -14.75 19.70
C LEU A 26 -39.24 -14.76 18.36
N ALA A 27 -38.82 -15.94 17.88
CA ALA A 27 -38.25 -16.11 16.54
C ALA A 27 -39.27 -15.77 15.44
N ARG A 28 -40.52 -16.24 15.58
CA ARG A 28 -41.63 -15.92 14.64
C ARG A 28 -41.97 -14.43 14.63
N ARG A 29 -41.97 -13.75 15.79
CA ARG A 29 -42.19 -12.29 15.88
C ARG A 29 -41.04 -11.51 15.22
N ARG A 30 -39.78 -11.95 15.38
CA ARG A 30 -38.63 -11.35 14.68
C ARG A 30 -38.71 -11.54 13.16
N GLY A 31 -39.17 -12.71 12.69
CA GLY A 31 -39.42 -12.98 11.27
C GLY A 31 -40.47 -12.05 10.65
N ARG A 32 -41.62 -11.86 11.32
CA ARG A 32 -42.69 -10.96 10.83
C ARG A 32 -42.31 -9.47 10.85
N ARG A 33 -41.42 -9.05 11.78
CA ARG A 33 -40.86 -7.68 11.77
C ARG A 33 -39.89 -7.48 10.60
N ARG A 34 -39.06 -8.48 10.28
CA ARG A 34 -38.16 -8.41 9.11
C ARG A 34 -38.93 -8.31 7.79
N SER A 35 -39.98 -9.10 7.59
CA SER A 35 -40.75 -9.02 6.33
C SER A 35 -41.48 -7.69 6.15
N ARG A 36 -42.03 -7.11 7.22
CA ARG A 36 -42.65 -5.77 7.18
C ARG A 36 -41.63 -4.65 6.92
N ASN A 37 -40.45 -4.73 7.53
CA ASN A 37 -39.40 -3.74 7.29
C ASN A 37 -38.81 -3.87 5.88
N GLN A 38 -38.68 -5.08 5.34
CA GLN A 38 -38.21 -5.30 3.96
C GLN A 38 -39.22 -4.76 2.93
N ALA A 39 -40.53 -4.90 3.16
CA ALA A 39 -41.54 -4.31 2.30
C ALA A 39 -41.52 -2.76 2.31
N ALA A 40 -41.31 -2.15 3.48
CA ALA A 40 -41.18 -0.70 3.60
C ALA A 40 -39.90 -0.15 2.94
N ILE A 41 -38.78 -0.89 3.05
CA ILE A 41 -37.51 -0.52 2.40
C ILE A 41 -37.61 -0.65 0.88
N ALA A 42 -38.26 -1.70 0.36
CA ALA A 42 -38.46 -1.87 -1.08
C ALA A 42 -39.30 -0.73 -1.70
N ALA A 43 -40.33 -0.26 -0.98
CA ALA A 43 -41.14 0.88 -1.42
C ALA A 43 -40.33 2.20 -1.40
N ALA A 44 -39.51 2.42 -0.38
CA ALA A 44 -38.64 3.61 -0.30
C ALA A 44 -37.56 3.63 -1.39
N VAL A 45 -36.96 2.47 -1.68
CA VAL A 45 -35.96 2.33 -2.76
C VAL A 45 -36.58 2.59 -4.13
N ALA A 46 -37.81 2.13 -4.39
CA ALA A 46 -38.50 2.40 -5.65
C ALA A 46 -38.77 3.91 -5.85
N VAL A 47 -39.16 4.63 -4.80
CA VAL A 47 -39.39 6.09 -4.87
C VAL A 47 -38.07 6.84 -5.07
N CYS A 48 -36.99 6.44 -4.39
CA CYS A 48 -35.65 7.03 -4.57
C CYS A 48 -35.07 6.76 -5.97
N LEU A 49 -35.34 5.60 -6.58
CA LEU A 49 -34.90 5.27 -7.94
C LEU A 49 -35.63 6.11 -9.01
N VAL A 50 -36.92 6.38 -8.83
CA VAL A 50 -37.68 7.24 -9.75
C VAL A 50 -37.27 8.71 -9.61
N ALA A 51 -37.10 9.20 -8.38
CA ALA A 51 -36.65 10.58 -8.15
C ALA A 51 -35.19 10.80 -8.56
N GLY A 52 -34.30 9.82 -8.31
CA GLY A 52 -32.90 9.85 -8.73
C GLY A 52 -32.72 9.70 -10.24
N GLY A 53 -33.58 8.93 -10.91
CA GLY A 53 -33.56 8.78 -12.37
C GLY A 53 -33.90 10.06 -13.13
N ILE A 54 -34.79 10.90 -12.58
CA ILE A 54 -35.17 12.18 -13.19
C ILE A 54 -34.10 13.26 -12.93
N ALA A 55 -33.49 13.29 -11.74
CA ALA A 55 -32.39 14.21 -11.44
C ALA A 55 -31.08 13.86 -12.16
N GLY A 56 -30.78 12.56 -12.32
CA GLY A 56 -29.57 12.07 -13.02
C GLY A 56 -29.56 12.32 -14.53
N LEU A 57 -30.73 12.51 -15.16
CA LEU A 57 -30.83 12.87 -16.58
C LEU A 57 -30.46 14.35 -16.87
N LEU A 58 -30.54 15.22 -15.87
CA LEU A 58 -30.27 16.66 -16.01
C LEU A 58 -28.84 17.06 -15.57
N HIS A 59 -28.11 16.17 -14.92
CA HIS A 59 -26.71 16.40 -14.52
C HIS A 59 -25.78 15.38 -15.19
N ARG A 60 -25.53 15.58 -16.49
CA ARG A 60 -24.41 14.93 -17.18
C ARG A 60 -23.15 15.75 -16.93
N PRO A 61 -22.26 15.39 -15.98
CA PRO A 61 -20.90 15.91 -16.01
C PRO A 61 -20.31 15.54 -17.37
N GLY A 62 -19.74 16.53 -18.06
CA GLY A 62 -19.27 16.41 -19.43
C GLY A 62 -18.36 15.19 -19.57
N ARG A 63 -18.86 14.13 -20.22
CA ARG A 63 -18.00 13.13 -20.83
C ARG A 63 -17.18 13.89 -21.86
N HIS A 64 -15.89 14.04 -21.62
CA HIS A 64 -14.98 14.32 -22.73
C HIS A 64 -15.13 13.15 -23.69
N ALA A 65 -15.91 13.35 -24.74
CA ALA A 65 -15.94 12.47 -25.88
C ALA A 65 -14.53 12.52 -26.48
N THR A 66 -13.77 11.47 -26.24
CA THR A 66 -12.49 11.26 -26.91
C THR A 66 -12.76 11.25 -28.41
N PRO A 67 -12.12 12.11 -29.22
CA PRO A 67 -12.18 11.95 -30.67
C PRO A 67 -11.65 10.56 -31.01
N ALA A 68 -12.48 9.75 -31.66
CA ALA A 68 -12.10 8.46 -32.21
C ALA A 68 -11.22 8.67 -33.44
N VAL A 69 -9.97 9.02 -33.21
CA VAL A 69 -8.89 8.73 -34.15
C VAL A 69 -7.89 7.98 -33.29
N SER A 70 -7.89 6.66 -33.38
CA SER A 70 -6.81 5.86 -32.81
C SER A 70 -5.55 6.21 -33.62
N PRO A 71 -4.59 6.99 -33.10
CA PRO A 71 -3.23 6.79 -33.58
C PRO A 71 -2.99 5.29 -33.43
N SER A 72 -2.54 4.62 -34.48
CA SER A 72 -2.14 3.23 -34.37
C SER A 72 -1.10 3.16 -33.26
N ALA A 73 -1.51 2.66 -32.09
CA ALA A 73 -0.62 2.50 -30.97
C ALA A 73 0.49 1.58 -31.47
N ARG A 74 1.72 2.10 -31.52
CA ARG A 74 2.86 1.28 -31.91
C ARG A 74 2.93 0.15 -30.89
N ALA A 75 3.02 -1.10 -31.36
CA ALA A 75 3.15 -2.22 -30.44
C ALA A 75 4.35 -2.00 -29.51
N LEU A 76 4.18 -2.29 -28.22
CA LEU A 76 5.28 -2.28 -27.27
C LEU A 76 6.39 -3.19 -27.80
N THR A 77 7.62 -2.69 -27.79
CA THR A 77 8.76 -3.46 -28.29
C THR A 77 9.20 -4.43 -27.19
N PRO A 78 9.10 -5.76 -27.41
CA PRO A 78 9.60 -6.73 -26.45
C PRO A 78 11.12 -6.62 -26.33
N VAL A 79 11.63 -6.83 -25.12
CA VAL A 79 13.04 -6.89 -24.80
C VAL A 79 13.36 -8.34 -24.48
N GLY A 80 14.11 -8.99 -25.38
CA GLY A 80 14.45 -10.42 -25.27
C GLY A 80 13.28 -11.37 -25.58
N ALA A 81 13.51 -12.65 -25.31
CA ALA A 81 12.50 -13.71 -25.39
C ALA A 81 11.80 -13.89 -24.03
N PRO A 82 10.57 -14.41 -23.98
CA PRO A 82 9.90 -14.74 -22.72
C PRO A 82 10.75 -15.68 -21.85
N ILE A 83 10.85 -15.38 -20.55
CA ILE A 83 11.58 -16.21 -19.58
C ILE A 83 10.58 -17.14 -18.90
N TRP A 84 10.73 -18.43 -19.13
CA TRP A 84 9.82 -19.44 -18.59
C TRP A 84 9.83 -19.50 -17.06
N LEU A 85 8.63 -19.44 -16.44
CA LEU A 85 8.45 -19.47 -14.98
C LEU A 85 8.01 -20.85 -14.45
N GLY A 86 7.97 -21.91 -15.28
CA GLY A 86 7.89 -23.27 -14.74
C GLY A 86 6.50 -23.79 -14.32
N GLY A 87 5.42 -23.44 -15.02
CA GLY A 87 4.08 -24.02 -14.80
C GLY A 87 3.01 -22.96 -14.47
N THR A 88 1.91 -23.39 -13.84
CA THR A 88 0.82 -22.48 -13.43
C THR A 88 1.25 -21.65 -12.21
N LEU A 89 1.25 -20.33 -12.36
CA LEU A 89 1.56 -19.39 -11.26
C LEU A 89 0.39 -19.34 -10.27
N ALA A 90 0.64 -19.57 -8.98
CA ALA A 90 -0.37 -19.44 -7.93
C ALA A 90 -0.42 -18.03 -7.32
N ALA A 91 0.76 -17.42 -7.17
CA ALA A 91 0.96 -16.05 -6.72
C ALA A 91 2.27 -15.55 -7.31
N ASP A 92 2.36 -14.26 -7.59
CA ASP A 92 3.60 -13.61 -7.99
C ASP A 92 3.70 -12.19 -7.45
N THR A 93 4.94 -11.72 -7.35
CA THR A 93 5.26 -10.32 -7.07
C THR A 93 6.54 -9.99 -7.81
N SER A 94 6.59 -8.81 -8.43
CA SER A 94 7.77 -8.34 -9.13
C SER A 94 8.32 -7.05 -8.52
N ALA A 95 9.63 -6.89 -8.56
CA ALA A 95 10.34 -5.67 -8.17
C ALA A 95 11.45 -5.34 -9.18
N VAL A 96 11.87 -4.08 -9.26
CA VAL A 96 13.01 -3.67 -10.08
C VAL A 96 14.07 -2.98 -9.23
N ALA A 97 15.33 -3.26 -9.49
CA ALA A 97 16.46 -2.50 -8.95
C ALA A 97 17.72 -2.73 -9.79
N GLY A 98 18.59 -1.72 -9.88
CA GLY A 98 19.93 -1.88 -10.47
C GLY A 98 19.94 -2.43 -11.90
N GLY A 99 18.94 -2.08 -12.72
CA GLY A 99 18.83 -2.56 -14.11
C GLY A 99 18.30 -4.00 -14.26
N ARG A 100 17.77 -4.59 -13.18
CA ARG A 100 17.16 -5.93 -13.20
C ARG A 100 15.71 -5.92 -12.74
N ALA A 101 14.94 -6.85 -13.28
CA ALA A 101 13.66 -7.26 -12.72
C ALA A 101 13.86 -8.52 -11.89
N PHE A 102 13.19 -8.58 -10.75
CA PHE A 102 13.12 -9.74 -9.88
C PHE A 102 11.66 -10.15 -9.80
N THR A 103 11.37 -11.43 -10.01
CA THR A 103 10.01 -11.95 -9.92
C THR A 103 10.04 -13.16 -9.00
N GLU A 104 9.25 -13.08 -7.95
CA GLU A 104 8.93 -14.22 -7.09
C GLU A 104 7.64 -14.87 -7.57
N TRP A 105 7.58 -16.19 -7.53
CA TRP A 105 6.32 -16.92 -7.68
C TRP A 105 6.33 -18.23 -6.89
N GLN A 106 5.14 -18.77 -6.67
CA GLN A 106 4.97 -20.07 -6.03
C GLN A 106 4.30 -21.08 -6.98
N THR A 107 4.84 -22.30 -6.99
CA THR A 107 4.26 -23.46 -7.69
C THR A 107 3.24 -24.20 -6.81
N ALA A 108 2.43 -25.08 -7.43
CA ALA A 108 1.35 -25.77 -6.73
C ALA A 108 1.80 -26.69 -5.57
N ASP A 109 3.06 -27.13 -5.56
CA ASP A 109 3.67 -27.91 -4.47
C ASP A 109 4.14 -27.06 -3.28
N GLY A 110 4.02 -25.73 -3.38
CA GLY A 110 4.45 -24.77 -2.36
C GLY A 110 5.89 -24.28 -2.54
N THR A 111 6.65 -24.77 -3.52
CA THR A 111 8.01 -24.29 -3.78
C THR A 111 7.97 -22.82 -4.23
N ILE A 112 8.78 -21.99 -3.57
CA ILE A 112 8.94 -20.58 -3.91
C ILE A 112 10.15 -20.46 -4.83
N HIS A 113 9.95 -19.82 -5.97
CA HIS A 113 10.99 -19.51 -6.95
C HIS A 113 11.23 -18.01 -7.01
N LEU A 114 12.48 -17.64 -7.31
CA LEU A 114 12.91 -16.27 -7.51
C LEU A 114 13.78 -16.22 -8.77
N LEU A 115 13.38 -15.39 -9.73
CA LEU A 115 14.11 -15.16 -10.98
C LEU A 115 14.67 -13.75 -10.97
N ALA A 116 15.89 -13.57 -11.48
CA ALA A 116 16.38 -12.29 -11.94
C ALA A 116 16.46 -12.25 -13.46
N ALA A 117 16.03 -11.14 -14.05
CA ALA A 117 16.11 -10.86 -15.47
C ALA A 117 16.80 -9.51 -15.70
N ASP A 118 17.65 -9.45 -16.72
CA ASP A 118 18.31 -8.22 -17.13
C ASP A 118 17.31 -7.36 -17.94
N LEU A 119 17.02 -6.13 -17.48
CA LEU A 119 16.03 -5.26 -18.11
C LEU A 119 16.47 -4.71 -19.48
N THR A 120 17.75 -4.81 -19.83
CA THR A 120 18.30 -4.29 -21.09
C THR A 120 18.20 -5.32 -22.20
N THR A 121 18.51 -6.58 -21.89
CA THR A 121 18.60 -7.68 -22.83
C THR A 121 17.38 -8.59 -22.79
N GLY A 122 16.63 -8.60 -21.68
CA GLY A 122 15.51 -9.49 -21.45
C GLY A 122 15.93 -10.93 -21.14
N ALA A 123 17.21 -11.16 -20.90
CA ALA A 123 17.72 -12.49 -20.57
C ALA A 123 17.51 -12.82 -19.09
N GLY A 124 17.14 -14.07 -18.80
CA GLY A 124 17.24 -14.61 -17.45
C GLY A 124 18.70 -14.65 -17.00
N VAL A 125 18.98 -14.13 -15.81
CA VAL A 125 20.33 -14.05 -15.25
C VAL A 125 20.60 -15.24 -14.34
N TRP A 126 19.69 -15.48 -13.39
CA TRP A 126 19.75 -16.59 -12.45
C TRP A 126 18.35 -16.90 -11.92
N THR A 127 18.19 -18.13 -11.43
CA THR A 127 16.99 -18.58 -10.72
C THR A 127 17.40 -19.21 -9.39
N ALA A 128 16.68 -18.89 -8.33
CA ALA A 128 16.78 -19.52 -7.02
C ALA A 128 15.44 -20.17 -6.66
N GLN A 129 15.49 -21.16 -5.77
CA GLN A 129 14.29 -21.81 -5.23
C GLN A 129 14.48 -22.11 -3.75
N ARG A 130 13.38 -22.10 -3.00
CA ARG A 130 13.34 -22.55 -1.61
C ARG A 130 12.02 -23.25 -1.30
N PRO A 131 12.00 -24.17 -0.33
CA PRO A 131 10.74 -24.70 0.19
C PRO A 131 9.88 -23.57 0.75
N GLY A 132 8.58 -23.61 0.47
CA GLY A 132 7.57 -22.75 1.08
C GLY A 132 6.32 -23.56 1.43
N LYS A 133 5.41 -22.98 2.20
CA LYS A 133 4.07 -23.56 2.43
C LYS A 133 3.14 -23.13 1.29
N PRO A 134 2.23 -24.01 0.81
CA PRO A 134 1.22 -23.60 -0.15
C PRO A 134 0.42 -22.37 0.34
N GLY A 135 0.35 -21.33 -0.48
CA GLY A 135 -0.28 -20.06 -0.15
C GLY A 135 0.56 -19.12 0.74
N GLU A 136 1.83 -19.45 1.00
CA GLU A 136 2.76 -18.55 1.68
C GLU A 136 2.99 -17.31 0.83
N LEU A 137 2.45 -16.18 1.29
CA LEU A 137 2.72 -14.88 0.72
C LEU A 137 4.06 -14.39 1.27
N SER A 138 4.98 -14.12 0.36
CA SER A 138 6.24 -13.49 0.67
C SER A 138 6.23 -12.05 0.14
N SER A 139 6.95 -11.17 0.82
CA SER A 139 7.18 -9.82 0.36
C SER A 139 8.54 -9.76 -0.34
N LEU A 140 8.52 -9.46 -1.63
CA LEU A 140 9.72 -9.24 -2.44
C LEU A 140 10.14 -7.78 -2.42
N TRP A 141 11.42 -7.54 -2.08
CA TRP A 141 12.04 -6.22 -2.16
C TRP A 141 13.38 -6.31 -2.89
N ALA A 142 13.68 -5.28 -3.69
CA ALA A 142 14.94 -5.17 -4.40
C ALA A 142 15.57 -3.80 -4.11
N VAL A 143 16.86 -3.81 -3.75
CA VAL A 143 17.63 -2.61 -3.42
C VAL A 143 19.01 -2.74 -4.03
N SER A 144 19.30 -1.97 -5.09
CA SER A 144 20.56 -1.92 -5.86
C SER A 144 21.24 -3.28 -6.11
N GLN A 145 21.99 -3.81 -5.13
CA GLN A 145 22.79 -5.04 -5.20
C GLN A 145 22.23 -6.20 -4.36
N THR A 146 20.99 -6.09 -3.89
CA THR A 146 20.39 -7.03 -2.95
C THR A 146 18.93 -7.27 -3.26
N VAL A 147 18.50 -8.52 -3.11
CA VAL A 147 17.08 -8.91 -3.16
C VAL A 147 16.70 -9.53 -1.82
N MET A 148 15.56 -9.16 -1.29
CA MET A 148 15.03 -9.65 -0.02
C MET A 148 13.70 -10.35 -0.28
N LEU A 149 13.57 -11.57 0.24
CA LEU A 149 12.30 -12.28 0.37
C LEU A 149 11.97 -12.38 1.86
N SER A 150 10.86 -11.79 2.26
CA SER A 150 10.37 -11.88 3.64
C SER A 150 9.15 -12.77 3.69
N SER A 151 9.21 -13.85 4.48
CA SER A 151 8.04 -14.64 4.85
C SER A 151 7.71 -14.54 6.34
N GLU A 152 6.73 -15.32 6.81
CA GLU A 152 6.26 -15.28 8.20
C GLU A 152 7.34 -15.60 9.24
N SER A 153 8.37 -16.36 8.86
CA SER A 153 9.36 -16.91 9.80
C SER A 153 10.80 -16.58 9.45
N THR A 154 11.08 -16.16 8.21
CA THR A 154 12.44 -15.93 7.75
C THR A 154 12.49 -14.78 6.75
N VAL A 155 13.51 -13.94 6.88
CA VAL A 155 13.97 -13.06 5.81
C VAL A 155 15.20 -13.66 5.16
N SER A 156 15.11 -13.98 3.88
CA SER A 156 16.24 -14.47 3.07
C SER A 156 16.77 -13.32 2.22
N VAL A 157 18.08 -13.10 2.26
CA VAL A 157 18.76 -12.03 1.52
C VAL A 157 19.68 -12.63 0.46
N TYR A 158 19.41 -12.26 -0.78
CA TYR A 158 20.10 -12.75 -1.97
C TYR A 158 21.02 -11.68 -2.55
N ASP A 159 22.12 -12.13 -3.13
CA ASP A 159 22.94 -11.30 -4.00
C ASP A 159 22.21 -11.06 -5.33
N ALA A 160 21.99 -9.80 -5.68
CA ALA A 160 21.28 -9.46 -6.92
C ALA A 160 22.03 -9.89 -8.19
N ALA A 161 23.35 -10.09 -8.13
CA ALA A 161 24.17 -10.41 -9.29
C ALA A 161 24.10 -11.89 -9.67
N ASP A 162 24.09 -12.80 -8.70
CA ASP A 162 24.22 -14.25 -8.93
C ASP A 162 23.13 -15.11 -8.26
N GLY A 163 22.23 -14.51 -7.48
CA GLY A 163 21.12 -15.23 -6.83
C GLY A 163 21.56 -16.07 -5.63
N ARG A 164 22.81 -15.96 -5.19
CA ARG A 164 23.30 -16.68 -4.01
C ARG A 164 22.69 -16.08 -2.75
N VAL A 165 22.16 -16.93 -1.88
CA VAL A 165 21.78 -16.52 -0.52
C VAL A 165 23.03 -16.02 0.21
N ARG A 166 23.01 -14.75 0.62
CA ARG A 166 24.09 -14.15 1.41
C ARG A 166 23.95 -14.50 2.88
N TRP A 167 22.74 -14.38 3.40
CA TRP A 167 22.39 -14.69 4.79
C TRP A 167 20.87 -14.76 4.94
N GLU A 168 20.45 -15.33 6.06
CA GLU A 168 19.05 -15.41 6.45
C GLU A 168 18.89 -14.92 7.89
N LEU A 169 17.74 -14.33 8.18
CA LEU A 169 17.39 -13.81 9.48
C LEU A 169 16.06 -14.41 9.93
N PRO A 170 16.05 -15.24 10.99
CA PRO A 170 14.81 -15.69 11.60
C PRO A 170 14.01 -14.50 12.13
N VAL A 171 12.73 -14.47 11.81
CA VAL A 171 11.78 -13.45 12.28
C VAL A 171 10.60 -14.12 12.98
N ALA A 172 10.06 -13.45 13.98
CA ALA A 172 8.79 -13.84 14.59
C ALA A 172 7.63 -13.19 13.84
N GLY A 173 6.42 -13.76 13.94
CA GLY A 173 5.24 -13.25 13.23
C GLY A 173 4.82 -11.81 13.61
N ASN A 174 5.33 -11.27 14.71
CA ASN A 174 5.12 -9.87 15.12
C ASN A 174 6.35 -8.97 14.86
N ASP A 175 7.41 -9.49 14.25
CA ASP A 175 8.51 -8.66 13.80
C ASP A 175 8.08 -7.82 12.60
N ARG A 176 8.66 -6.62 12.50
CA ARG A 176 8.55 -5.77 11.32
C ARG A 176 9.92 -5.66 10.68
N VAL A 177 9.98 -5.83 9.37
CA VAL A 177 11.21 -5.68 8.61
C VAL A 177 11.03 -4.56 7.61
N LEU A 178 11.98 -3.63 7.63
CA LEU A 178 11.93 -2.39 6.87
C LEU A 178 13.24 -2.31 6.08
N PRO A 179 13.22 -2.58 4.77
CA PRO A 179 14.40 -2.43 3.95
C PRO A 179 14.77 -0.95 3.80
N HIS A 180 16.06 -0.70 3.71
CA HIS A 180 16.65 0.62 3.50
C HIS A 180 17.88 0.48 2.60
N GLU A 181 18.26 1.52 1.85
CA GLU A 181 19.46 1.47 0.99
C GLU A 181 20.74 1.00 1.72
N ARG A 182 20.86 1.31 3.01
CA ARG A 182 22.01 0.94 3.86
C ARG A 182 21.95 -0.46 4.49
N GLY A 183 20.78 -1.09 4.57
CA GLY A 183 20.63 -2.38 5.25
C GLY A 183 19.19 -2.74 5.55
N LEU A 184 19.00 -3.88 6.23
CA LEU A 184 17.70 -4.32 6.72
C LEU A 184 17.49 -3.81 8.15
N ILE A 185 16.45 -3.03 8.38
CA ILE A 185 16.03 -2.67 9.74
C ILE A 185 15.02 -3.70 10.21
N ARG A 186 15.31 -4.38 11.32
CA ARG A 186 14.35 -5.26 12.02
C ARG A 186 13.87 -4.58 13.29
N LEU A 187 12.56 -4.52 13.44
CA LEU A 187 11.86 -4.29 14.69
C LEU A 187 11.39 -5.65 15.21
N SER A 188 11.95 -6.09 16.33
CA SER A 188 11.45 -7.31 16.98
C SER A 188 10.10 -7.07 17.63
N GLY A 189 9.35 -8.14 17.89
CA GLY A 189 8.15 -8.11 18.73
C GLY A 189 8.34 -7.53 20.14
N THR A 190 9.57 -7.52 20.65
CA THR A 190 9.93 -6.89 21.95
C THR A 190 10.22 -5.39 21.84
N GLY A 191 10.18 -4.84 20.63
CA GLY A 191 10.52 -3.45 20.33
C GLY A 191 12.01 -3.20 20.08
N GLN A 192 12.91 -4.15 20.35
CA GLN A 192 14.32 -4.01 19.97
C GLN A 192 14.42 -3.75 18.47
N THR A 193 15.25 -2.77 18.12
CA THR A 193 15.44 -2.30 16.76
C THR A 193 16.89 -2.47 16.37
N ALA A 194 17.18 -3.04 15.20
CA ALA A 194 18.54 -3.26 14.75
C ALA A 194 18.66 -3.10 13.24
N LEU A 195 19.80 -2.59 12.78
CA LEU A 195 20.18 -2.57 11.37
C LEU A 195 21.17 -3.69 11.07
N TYR A 196 20.90 -4.42 10.00
CA TYR A 196 21.74 -5.50 9.48
C TYR A 196 22.32 -5.11 8.13
N ASP A 197 23.63 -5.33 7.98
CA ASP A 197 24.36 -5.10 6.75
C ASP A 197 23.89 -6.03 5.63
N TRP A 198 23.54 -5.47 4.45
CA TRP A 198 23.06 -6.26 3.32
C TRP A 198 24.03 -7.33 2.83
N ARG A 199 25.34 -7.10 2.95
CA ARG A 199 26.34 -8.01 2.41
C ARG A 199 26.61 -9.20 3.34
N SER A 200 26.74 -8.92 4.63
CA SER A 200 27.26 -9.88 5.62
C SER A 200 26.22 -10.37 6.62
N GLY A 201 25.06 -9.72 6.72
CA GLY A 201 24.04 -10.02 7.74
C GLY A 201 24.49 -9.65 9.15
N LYS A 202 25.66 -9.00 9.29
CA LYS A 202 26.14 -8.54 10.60
C LYS A 202 25.29 -7.37 11.06
N ARG A 203 24.91 -7.43 12.34
CA ARG A 203 24.25 -6.33 13.02
C ARG A 203 25.23 -5.15 13.13
N GLN A 204 24.89 -4.02 12.50
CA GLN A 204 25.71 -2.80 12.52
C GLN A 204 25.47 -2.01 13.81
N TRP A 205 24.22 -1.90 14.23
CA TRP A 205 23.83 -1.28 15.51
C TRP A 205 22.51 -1.87 16.00
N SER A 206 22.22 -1.65 17.28
CA SER A 206 20.95 -1.99 17.91
C SER A 206 20.54 -0.95 18.94
N LEU A 207 19.24 -0.79 19.10
CA LEU A 207 18.60 0.04 20.11
C LEU A 207 17.59 -0.79 20.87
N ASP A 208 17.52 -0.57 22.17
CA ASP A 208 16.45 -1.10 23.00
C ASP A 208 15.10 -0.52 22.58
N GLY A 209 14.04 -1.30 22.79
CA GLY A 209 12.68 -0.87 22.51
C GLY A 209 12.25 0.33 23.36
N LEU A 210 11.16 0.99 22.96
CA LEU A 210 10.56 2.11 23.69
C LEU A 210 9.78 1.66 24.96
N GLY A 211 9.90 0.40 25.37
CA GLY A 211 9.30 -0.18 26.57
C GLY A 211 7.89 -0.73 26.37
N ASP A 212 6.99 0.01 25.72
CA ASP A 212 5.58 -0.38 25.51
C ASP A 212 5.27 -0.91 24.10
N GLY A 213 6.32 -1.09 23.30
CA GLY A 213 6.25 -1.55 21.91
C GLY A 213 5.92 -0.42 20.92
N PRO A 214 6.55 -0.40 19.75
CA PRO A 214 6.26 0.58 18.71
C PRO A 214 4.90 0.30 18.06
N VAL A 215 4.03 1.31 18.00
CA VAL A 215 2.83 1.28 17.15
C VAL A 215 3.22 1.52 15.69
N ALA A 216 4.26 2.34 15.47
CA ALA A 216 4.81 2.60 14.16
C ALA A 216 6.35 2.62 14.18
N ALA A 217 6.94 2.10 13.11
CA ALA A 217 8.31 2.39 12.73
C ALA A 217 8.32 2.72 11.25
N ILE A 218 8.78 3.92 10.95
CA ILE A 218 8.73 4.49 9.62
C ILE A 218 10.17 4.79 9.23
N VAL A 219 10.61 4.20 8.14
CA VAL A 219 11.88 4.52 7.53
C VAL A 219 11.64 4.66 6.05
N THR A 220 12.41 5.53 5.43
CA THR A 220 12.49 5.59 3.99
C THR A 220 13.92 5.81 3.58
N ARG A 221 14.36 4.95 2.66
CA ARG A 221 14.77 5.31 1.30
C ARG A 221 15.18 4.02 0.62
N THR A 222 14.23 3.36 -0.03
CA THR A 222 14.47 2.25 -0.96
C THR A 222 14.40 2.82 -2.37
N GLU A 223 15.50 2.74 -3.09
CA GLU A 223 15.54 3.06 -4.51
C GLU A 223 14.82 1.95 -5.30
N GLY A 224 13.85 2.30 -6.14
CA GLY A 224 13.20 1.35 -7.06
C GLY A 224 11.88 0.71 -6.59
N GLN A 225 11.31 1.12 -5.45
CA GLN A 225 10.00 0.63 -5.01
C GLN A 225 8.87 1.67 -5.10
N ARG A 226 7.65 1.13 -5.10
CA ARG A 226 6.35 1.79 -5.34
C ARG A 226 6.25 3.15 -4.64
N MET A 227 5.90 4.21 -5.37
CA MET A 227 5.87 5.59 -4.87
C MET A 227 4.74 5.93 -3.89
N MET A 228 4.23 4.93 -3.16
CA MET A 228 3.50 5.15 -1.92
C MET A 228 4.48 5.41 -0.75
N ASP A 229 5.79 5.23 -0.96
CA ASP A 229 6.79 5.38 0.09
C ASP A 229 7.18 6.85 0.31
N VAL A 230 6.40 7.46 1.20
CA VAL A 230 6.70 8.67 1.97
C VAL A 230 8.20 8.76 2.26
N ARG A 231 8.93 9.75 1.73
CA ARG A 231 10.40 9.89 1.88
C ARG A 231 10.81 10.54 3.22
N THR A 232 11.50 9.80 4.09
CA THR A 232 12.29 10.33 5.20
C THR A 232 13.76 10.48 4.79
N ASP A 233 14.43 11.50 5.32
CA ASP A 233 15.83 11.83 4.98
C ASP A 233 16.82 10.96 5.78
N ASP A 234 17.05 9.70 5.37
CA ASP A 234 17.97 8.73 6.03
C ASP A 234 17.68 8.52 7.54
N ARG A 235 16.41 8.68 7.93
CA ARG A 235 15.94 8.65 9.31
C ARG A 235 14.92 7.53 9.52
N LEU A 236 15.11 6.80 10.61
CA LEU A 236 14.09 5.92 11.18
C LEU A 236 13.34 6.71 12.27
N VAL A 237 12.02 6.80 12.14
CA VAL A 237 11.12 7.37 13.14
C VAL A 237 10.35 6.24 13.81
N GLN A 238 10.51 6.12 15.13
CA GLN A 238 9.78 5.15 15.94
C GLN A 238 8.77 5.87 16.81
N VAL A 239 7.55 5.32 16.90
CA VAL A 239 6.47 5.86 17.72
C VAL A 239 5.92 4.74 18.60
N SER A 240 5.97 4.96 19.91
CA SER A 240 5.49 4.03 20.94
C SER A 240 3.98 4.18 21.18
N ARG A 241 3.36 3.22 21.87
CA ARG A 241 1.92 3.28 22.21
C ARG A 241 1.59 4.46 23.12
N ALA A 242 2.48 4.83 24.02
CA ALA A 242 2.41 5.97 24.92
C ALA A 242 2.80 7.29 24.25
N GLY A 243 3.11 7.26 22.95
CA GLY A 243 3.48 8.46 22.18
C GLY A 243 4.93 8.89 22.37
N GLN A 244 5.82 8.02 22.87
CA GLN A 244 7.25 8.32 22.80
C GLN A 244 7.70 8.25 21.34
N VAL A 245 8.40 9.29 20.89
CA VAL A 245 8.95 9.39 19.55
C VAL A 245 10.46 9.38 19.63
N ARG A 246 11.09 8.57 18.80
CA ARG A 246 12.54 8.52 18.61
C ARG A 246 12.87 8.70 17.14
N VAL A 247 13.73 9.65 16.85
CA VAL A 247 14.30 9.84 15.51
C VAL A 247 15.73 9.33 15.54
N VAL A 248 16.03 8.36 14.69
CA VAL A 248 17.30 7.63 14.65
C VAL A 248 17.96 7.86 13.30
N SER A 249 19.23 8.22 13.31
CA SER A 249 20.06 8.21 12.09
C SER A 249 20.28 6.76 11.67
N VAL A 250 19.78 6.36 10.50
CA VAL A 250 19.91 4.96 10.04
C VAL A 250 21.38 4.58 9.89
N GLY A 251 22.24 5.49 9.45
CA GLY A 251 23.66 5.20 9.25
C GLY A 251 24.46 4.87 10.51
N THR A 252 24.04 5.37 11.67
CA THR A 252 24.83 5.25 12.91
C THR A 252 24.08 4.58 14.06
N GLY A 253 22.76 4.44 13.96
CA GLY A 253 21.91 4.04 15.08
C GLY A 253 21.80 5.11 16.17
N THR A 254 22.38 6.29 15.98
CA THR A 254 22.33 7.36 16.99
C THR A 254 20.94 7.97 17.04
N VAL A 255 20.40 8.08 18.25
CA VAL A 255 19.17 8.84 18.51
C VAL A 255 19.47 10.32 18.36
N THR A 256 18.96 10.95 17.30
CA THR A 256 19.17 12.37 17.03
C THR A 256 18.12 13.24 17.72
N ARG A 257 16.92 12.70 17.95
CA ARG A 257 15.85 13.35 18.71
C ARG A 257 15.04 12.32 19.49
N SER A 258 14.61 12.74 20.67
CA SER A 258 13.54 12.08 21.43
C SER A 258 12.56 13.14 21.90
N LEU A 259 11.27 12.86 21.74
CA LEU A 259 10.19 13.73 22.15
C LEU A 259 8.96 12.89 22.52
N THR A 260 7.97 13.51 23.14
CA THR A 260 6.70 12.85 23.46
C THR A 260 5.57 13.58 22.75
N VAL A 261 4.74 12.83 22.05
CA VAL A 261 3.48 13.30 21.48
C VAL A 261 2.32 12.62 22.21
N PRO A 262 1.09 13.13 22.09
CA PRO A 262 -0.08 12.38 22.50
C PRO A 262 -0.12 10.98 21.88
N PRO A 263 -0.52 9.95 22.64
CA PRO A 263 -0.62 8.57 22.15
C PRO A 263 -1.37 8.47 20.81
N PRO A 264 -0.80 7.82 19.78
CA PRO A 264 -1.54 7.54 18.55
C PRO A 264 -2.65 6.52 18.81
N ALA A 265 -3.66 6.48 17.94
CA ALA A 265 -4.62 5.39 17.95
C ALA A 265 -3.91 4.05 17.66
N GLU A 266 -4.29 2.98 18.36
CA GLU A 266 -3.66 1.66 18.24
C GLU A 266 -3.68 1.11 16.80
N ARG A 267 -4.75 1.40 16.06
CA ARG A 267 -4.91 1.05 14.63
C ARG A 267 -4.91 2.29 13.74
N GLY A 268 -4.34 3.38 14.24
CA GLY A 268 -4.28 4.65 13.53
C GLY A 268 -3.18 4.69 12.49
N MET A 269 -3.39 5.52 11.47
CA MET A 269 -2.36 5.83 10.49
C MET A 269 -1.23 6.64 11.12
N THR A 270 0.02 6.26 10.80
CA THR A 270 1.20 7.04 11.18
C THR A 270 2.17 7.09 10.01
N ILE A 271 2.55 8.30 9.59
CA ILE A 271 3.57 8.51 8.55
C ILE A 271 4.60 9.53 9.01
N ALA A 272 5.79 9.52 8.42
CA ALA A 272 6.79 10.55 8.63
C ALA A 272 7.39 11.00 7.30
N TYR A 273 7.45 12.31 7.04
CA TYR A 273 7.90 12.88 5.77
C TYR A 273 8.65 14.19 6.00
N GLN A 274 9.86 14.34 5.45
CA GLN A 274 10.64 15.60 5.49
C GLN A 274 10.64 16.31 6.88
N GLY A 275 10.81 15.55 7.95
CA GLY A 275 10.85 16.09 9.32
C GLY A 275 9.50 16.30 10.00
N TRP A 276 8.40 15.91 9.36
CA TRP A 276 7.08 15.82 9.98
C TRP A 276 6.78 14.41 10.41
N LEU A 277 6.09 14.27 11.54
CA LEU A 277 5.40 13.08 11.96
C LEU A 277 3.90 13.38 11.96
N ILE A 278 3.15 12.57 11.22
CA ILE A 278 1.69 12.65 11.14
C ILE A 278 1.11 11.42 11.85
N THR A 279 0.26 11.65 12.84
CA THR A 279 -0.39 10.59 13.62
C THR A 279 -1.89 10.76 13.63
N GLN A 280 -2.63 9.66 13.50
CA GLN A 280 -4.06 9.61 13.78
C GLN A 280 -4.32 9.33 15.26
N GLU A 281 -5.19 10.13 15.88
CA GLU A 281 -5.68 9.93 17.23
C GLU A 281 -7.16 9.49 17.20
N ALA A 282 -7.56 8.66 18.17
CA ALA A 282 -8.96 8.35 18.40
C ALA A 282 -9.62 9.53 19.15
N ALA A 283 -10.78 9.98 18.67
CA ALA A 283 -11.54 11.07 19.28
C ALA A 283 -13.02 10.68 19.44
N GLY A 284 -13.26 9.64 20.25
CA GLY A 284 -14.60 9.06 20.42
C GLY A 284 -15.07 8.37 19.14
N ARG A 285 -16.12 8.90 18.50
CA ARG A 285 -16.60 8.43 17.19
C ARG A 285 -15.97 9.16 16.00
N ALA A 286 -15.08 10.11 16.26
CA ALA A 286 -14.31 10.85 15.27
C ALA A 286 -12.84 10.42 15.31
N TYR A 287 -12.04 10.95 14.38
CA TYR A 287 -10.60 10.91 14.45
C TYR A 287 -10.01 12.33 14.41
N ARG A 288 -8.79 12.46 14.92
CA ARG A 288 -7.97 13.67 14.77
C ARG A 288 -6.69 13.31 14.06
N VAL A 289 -6.19 14.25 13.26
CA VAL A 289 -4.85 14.16 12.68
C VAL A 289 -3.99 15.20 13.35
N ARG A 290 -2.86 14.75 13.87
CA ARG A 290 -1.83 15.59 14.48
C ARG A 290 -0.62 15.64 13.57
N ALA A 291 -0.09 16.83 13.37
CA ALA A 291 1.20 17.04 12.77
C ALA A 291 2.20 17.47 13.85
N THR A 292 3.36 16.83 13.85
CA THR A 292 4.46 17.13 14.77
C THR A 292 5.71 17.41 13.95
N ASP A 293 6.28 18.60 14.10
CA ASP A 293 7.60 18.92 13.58
C ASP A 293 8.65 18.23 14.44
N LEU A 294 9.38 17.26 13.86
CA LEU A 294 10.39 16.47 14.54
C LEU A 294 11.67 17.26 14.85
N GLY A 295 11.86 18.42 14.21
CA GLY A 295 12.99 19.32 14.45
C GLY A 295 12.78 20.19 15.69
N SER A 296 11.60 20.80 15.81
CA SER A 296 11.25 21.70 16.93
C SER A 296 10.48 21.02 18.06
N GLY A 297 9.84 19.88 17.81
CA GLY A 297 8.89 19.25 18.72
C GLY A 297 7.52 19.92 18.75
N ALA A 298 7.31 20.98 17.96
CA ALA A 298 6.01 21.64 17.88
C ALA A 298 4.96 20.66 17.34
N SER A 299 3.83 20.57 18.03
CA SER A 299 2.79 19.59 17.73
C SER A 299 1.40 20.19 17.86
N ALA A 300 0.57 20.00 16.84
CA ALA A 300 -0.80 20.49 16.82
C ALA A 300 -1.75 19.48 16.17
N VAL A 301 -3.01 19.49 16.62
CA VAL A 301 -4.09 18.85 15.85
C VAL A 301 -4.35 19.75 14.64
N VAL A 302 -4.12 19.22 13.45
CA VAL A 302 -4.25 19.96 12.19
C VAL A 302 -5.56 19.64 11.47
N PHE A 303 -6.24 18.56 11.87
CA PHE A 303 -7.57 18.22 11.37
C PHE A 303 -8.35 17.44 12.42
N THR A 304 -9.65 17.71 12.53
CA THR A 304 -10.60 16.94 13.34
C THR A 304 -11.76 16.56 12.44
N ALA A 305 -11.97 15.26 12.25
CA ALA A 305 -13.06 14.78 11.42
C ALA A 305 -14.40 14.84 12.18
N PRO A 306 -15.53 14.95 11.47
CA PRO A 306 -16.85 14.68 12.04
C PRO A 306 -16.96 13.28 12.64
N ALA A 307 -17.91 13.09 13.55
CA ALA A 307 -18.21 11.77 14.09
C ALA A 307 -18.77 10.84 13.01
N GLY A 308 -18.28 9.60 12.97
CA GLY A 308 -18.63 8.59 11.97
C GLY A 308 -17.71 8.56 10.76
N ASN A 309 -16.79 9.53 10.64
CA ASN A 309 -15.77 9.50 9.60
C ASN A 309 -14.57 8.62 9.98
N GLU A 310 -13.87 8.13 8.96
CA GLU A 310 -12.66 7.32 9.08
C GLU A 310 -11.55 7.87 8.17
N LEU A 311 -10.30 7.81 8.65
CA LEU A 311 -9.15 8.16 7.83
C LEU A 311 -8.74 6.93 7.02
N HIS A 312 -8.86 7.00 5.70
CA HIS A 312 -8.50 5.89 4.80
C HIS A 312 -7.04 5.92 4.37
N SER A 313 -6.49 7.10 4.11
CA SER A 313 -5.10 7.29 3.68
C SER A 313 -4.61 8.68 4.04
N VAL A 314 -3.30 8.82 4.19
CA VAL A 314 -2.61 10.11 4.35
C VAL A 314 -1.39 10.10 3.48
N ASP A 315 -1.14 11.22 2.82
CA ASP A 315 0.14 11.46 2.16
C ASP A 315 0.55 12.92 2.31
N MET A 316 1.84 13.19 2.14
CA MET A 316 2.42 14.51 2.30
C MET A 316 3.39 14.78 1.17
N PHE A 317 3.26 15.97 0.58
CA PHE A 317 4.21 16.45 -0.41
C PHE A 317 4.51 17.92 -0.15
N ARG A 318 5.81 18.26 -0.09
CA ARG A 318 6.30 19.57 0.37
C ARG A 318 5.63 19.95 1.70
N GLU A 319 4.96 21.10 1.75
CA GLU A 319 4.34 21.67 2.94
C GLU A 319 2.81 21.46 2.94
N ARG A 320 2.32 20.40 2.29
CA ARG A 320 0.89 20.09 2.22
C ARG A 320 0.62 18.65 2.65
N LEU A 321 -0.36 18.52 3.53
CA LEU A 321 -0.90 17.25 3.99
C LEU A 321 -2.20 16.95 3.25
N PHE A 322 -2.31 15.76 2.67
CA PHE A 322 -3.51 15.27 2.00
C PHE A 322 -4.12 14.14 2.81
N LEU A 323 -5.39 14.30 3.19
CA LEU A 323 -6.15 13.35 4.00
C LEU A 323 -7.28 12.77 3.16
N LEU A 324 -7.37 11.44 3.09
CA LEU A 324 -8.53 10.77 2.51
C LEU A 324 -9.55 10.49 3.62
N ASP A 325 -10.52 11.40 3.73
CA ASP A 325 -11.57 11.40 4.74
C ASP A 325 -12.79 10.63 4.21
N GLY A 326 -13.00 9.42 4.72
CA GLY A 326 -14.16 8.60 4.44
C GLY A 326 -15.32 8.91 5.37
N SER A 327 -16.52 8.97 4.84
CA SER A 327 -17.77 9.18 5.60
C SER A 327 -18.85 8.21 5.14
N PRO A 328 -19.93 8.02 5.91
CA PRO A 328 -21.08 7.22 5.47
C PRO A 328 -21.74 7.72 4.17
N THR A 329 -21.49 8.98 3.80
CA THR A 329 -22.08 9.64 2.62
C THR A 329 -21.13 9.74 1.44
N GLY A 330 -19.87 9.28 1.57
CA GLY A 330 -18.88 9.34 0.49
C GLY A 330 -17.47 9.63 1.01
N THR A 331 -16.52 9.69 0.07
CA THR A 331 -15.09 9.94 0.36
C THR A 331 -14.67 11.29 -0.20
N ARG A 332 -13.76 11.98 0.49
CA ARG A 332 -13.19 13.25 0.04
C ARG A 332 -11.71 13.36 0.37
N VAL A 333 -11.00 14.18 -0.38
CA VAL A 333 -9.64 14.60 -0.03
C VAL A 333 -9.72 15.96 0.66
N VAL A 334 -9.10 16.05 1.84
CA VAL A 334 -8.90 17.31 2.56
C VAL A 334 -7.43 17.67 2.47
N THR A 335 -7.14 18.90 2.05
CA THR A 335 -5.79 19.44 2.00
C THR A 335 -5.57 20.38 3.19
N VAL A 336 -4.49 20.18 3.93
CA VAL A 336 -4.19 20.90 5.17
C VAL A 336 -2.75 21.44 5.13
N ASP A 337 -2.56 22.65 5.65
CA ASP A 337 -1.24 23.18 6.02
C ASP A 337 -0.83 22.55 7.37
N PRO A 338 0.18 21.67 7.40
CA PRO A 338 0.56 20.97 8.63
C PRO A 338 1.19 21.90 9.68
N ARG A 339 1.68 23.08 9.30
CA ARG A 339 2.25 24.07 10.25
C ARG A 339 1.17 24.87 10.95
N GLN A 340 0.15 25.29 10.19
CA GLN A 340 -0.89 26.17 10.70
C GLN A 340 -2.15 25.43 11.15
N GLY A 341 -2.31 24.16 10.77
CA GLY A 341 -3.57 23.42 10.91
C GLY A 341 -4.70 24.03 10.08
N ARG A 342 -4.37 24.86 9.09
CA ARG A 342 -5.35 25.53 8.25
C ARG A 342 -5.75 24.60 7.12
N GLN A 343 -7.04 24.30 7.02
CA GLN A 343 -7.59 23.63 5.84
C GLN A 343 -7.42 24.54 4.61
N LEU A 344 -6.72 24.04 3.61
CA LEU A 344 -6.44 24.74 2.36
C LEU A 344 -7.54 24.53 1.33
N GLY A 345 -8.20 23.38 1.38
CA GLY A 345 -9.31 23.02 0.50
C GLY A 345 -9.81 21.60 0.77
N GLU A 346 -10.92 21.26 0.16
CA GLU A 346 -11.45 19.90 0.12
C GLU A 346 -12.15 19.66 -1.21
N PHE A 347 -12.16 18.41 -1.66
CA PHE A 347 -12.86 18.00 -2.87
C PHE A 347 -13.35 16.55 -2.75
N PRO A 348 -14.53 16.23 -3.31
CA PRO A 348 -15.05 14.86 -3.29
C PRO A 348 -14.18 13.96 -4.18
N THR A 349 -14.11 12.69 -3.81
CA THR A 349 -13.54 11.64 -4.67
C THR A 349 -14.61 10.61 -5.01
N ALA A 350 -14.28 9.68 -5.90
CA ALA A 350 -15.12 8.50 -6.06
C ALA A 350 -15.24 7.71 -4.75
N ASP A 351 -16.39 7.05 -4.58
CA ASP A 351 -16.58 6.06 -3.53
C ASP A 351 -15.57 4.91 -3.71
N ARG A 352 -15.15 4.29 -2.61
CA ARG A 352 -14.20 3.15 -2.55
C ARG A 352 -12.73 3.47 -2.87
N VAL A 353 -12.39 4.74 -3.04
CA VAL A 353 -11.00 5.19 -2.96
C VAL A 353 -10.52 4.99 -1.53
N ASN A 354 -9.37 4.35 -1.36
CA ASN A 354 -8.79 4.04 -0.05
C ASN A 354 -7.28 4.31 0.03
N GLY A 355 -6.66 4.80 -1.03
CA GLY A 355 -5.25 5.16 -1.10
C GLY A 355 -5.02 6.54 -1.71
N LEU A 356 -3.95 7.20 -1.26
CA LEU A 356 -3.44 8.46 -1.80
C LEU A 356 -1.96 8.35 -2.13
N ALA A 357 -1.56 8.94 -3.24
CA ALA A 357 -0.18 9.22 -3.57
C ALA A 357 -0.07 10.65 -4.15
N ALA A 358 0.70 11.51 -3.49
CA ALA A 358 0.92 12.91 -3.84
C ALA A 358 2.29 13.09 -4.47
N SER A 359 2.32 13.82 -5.59
CA SER A 359 3.56 14.20 -6.29
C SER A 359 3.42 15.61 -6.85
N ASP A 360 4.38 16.48 -6.55
CA ASP A 360 4.36 17.89 -6.91
C ASP A 360 3.10 18.65 -6.46
N ARG A 361 2.19 18.92 -7.40
CA ARG A 361 0.93 19.65 -7.18
C ARG A 361 -0.27 18.78 -7.53
N ARG A 362 -0.12 17.46 -7.38
CA ARG A 362 -1.05 16.49 -7.93
C ARG A 362 -1.28 15.38 -6.93
N VAL A 363 -2.51 14.90 -6.92
CA VAL A 363 -2.96 13.85 -6.01
C VAL A 363 -3.52 12.74 -6.85
N LEU A 364 -2.94 11.56 -6.75
CA LEU A 364 -3.50 10.32 -7.27
C LEU A 364 -4.28 9.67 -6.13
N ALA A 365 -5.59 9.51 -6.31
CA ALA A 365 -6.45 8.83 -5.36
C ALA A 365 -6.95 7.53 -6.00
N GLY A 366 -6.60 6.40 -5.42
CA GLY A 366 -6.88 5.08 -5.96
C GLY A 366 -7.56 4.15 -4.94
N GLY A 367 -8.22 3.12 -5.44
CA GLY A 367 -8.83 2.09 -4.61
C GLY A 367 -9.58 1.07 -5.46
N GLN A 368 -10.54 0.37 -4.84
CA GLN A 368 -11.23 -0.77 -5.46
C GLN A 368 -12.00 -0.36 -6.73
N GLY A 369 -11.37 -0.58 -7.90
CA GLY A 369 -11.95 -0.38 -9.22
C GLY A 369 -11.94 1.05 -9.75
N ILE A 370 -11.26 1.99 -9.08
CA ILE A 370 -11.18 3.37 -9.57
C ILE A 370 -9.91 4.08 -9.14
N THR A 371 -9.33 4.82 -10.09
CA THR A 371 -8.24 5.75 -9.83
C THR A 371 -8.51 7.10 -10.47
N GLU A 372 -8.32 8.18 -9.72
CA GLU A 372 -8.51 9.56 -10.13
C GLU A 372 -7.27 10.41 -9.86
N LEU A 373 -6.91 11.25 -10.82
CA LEU A 373 -5.84 12.24 -10.70
C LEU A 373 -6.48 13.63 -10.53
N TYR A 374 -6.04 14.37 -9.52
CA TYR A 374 -6.48 15.73 -9.24
C TYR A 374 -5.32 16.71 -9.32
N ASP A 375 -5.64 17.96 -9.70
CA ASP A 375 -4.74 19.09 -9.47
C ASP A 375 -4.77 19.58 -8.01
N GLU A 376 -3.93 20.57 -7.70
CA GLU A 376 -3.78 21.10 -6.34
C GLU A 376 -5.05 21.76 -5.78
N ASN A 377 -6.05 22.02 -6.61
CA ASN A 377 -7.32 22.63 -6.27
C ASN A 377 -8.46 21.61 -6.26
N GLY A 378 -8.16 20.32 -6.48
CA GLY A 378 -9.16 19.25 -6.46
C GLY A 378 -9.92 19.07 -7.76
N ARG A 379 -9.51 19.72 -8.86
CA ARG A 379 -10.12 19.46 -10.16
C ARG A 379 -9.60 18.13 -10.69
N SER A 380 -10.52 17.21 -10.99
CA SER A 380 -10.18 15.95 -11.65
C SER A 380 -9.60 16.22 -13.04
N LEU A 381 -8.38 15.76 -13.27
CA LEU A 381 -7.68 15.83 -14.55
C LEU A 381 -7.84 14.53 -15.33
N TYR A 382 -7.96 13.41 -14.61
CA TYR A 382 -8.07 12.08 -15.20
C TYR A 382 -8.83 11.15 -14.27
N ARG A 383 -9.57 10.20 -14.86
CA ARG A 383 -10.34 9.17 -14.16
C ARG A 383 -10.32 7.89 -14.98
N ALA A 384 -9.96 6.79 -14.33
CA ALA A 384 -9.97 5.46 -14.93
C ALA A 384 -10.72 4.47 -14.04
N PRO A 385 -11.64 3.67 -14.60
CA PRO A 385 -12.10 2.46 -13.96
C PRO A 385 -11.02 1.37 -14.02
N ASP A 386 -11.05 0.49 -13.02
CA ASP A 386 -10.41 -0.84 -13.00
C ASP A 386 -8.96 -0.86 -13.49
N ALA A 387 -8.11 0.00 -12.92
CA ALA A 387 -6.72 0.03 -13.31
C ALA A 387 -5.76 0.34 -12.16
N ASP A 388 -4.67 -0.41 -12.16
CA ASP A 388 -3.47 -0.11 -11.42
C ASP A 388 -2.74 1.03 -12.13
N ILE A 389 -2.76 2.20 -11.49
CA ILE A 389 -2.08 3.40 -11.98
C ILE A 389 -1.02 3.76 -10.96
N HIS A 390 0.18 3.96 -11.47
CA HIS A 390 1.32 4.32 -10.67
C HIS A 390 1.99 5.55 -11.27
N TRP A 391 2.57 6.38 -10.41
CA TRP A 391 3.54 7.38 -10.85
C TRP A 391 4.68 6.68 -11.63
N LEU A 392 5.10 7.23 -12.76
CA LEU A 392 6.27 6.75 -13.50
C LEU A 392 7.42 7.74 -13.33
N THR A 393 7.06 9.02 -13.39
CA THR A 393 7.87 10.19 -13.08
C THR A 393 6.95 11.20 -12.37
N PRO A 394 7.46 12.32 -11.83
CA PRO A 394 6.59 13.41 -11.37
C PRO A 394 5.65 13.96 -12.47
N GLU A 395 5.99 13.79 -13.75
CA GLU A 395 5.25 14.34 -14.89
C GLU A 395 4.34 13.33 -15.60
N THR A 396 4.49 12.03 -15.32
CA THR A 396 3.76 10.97 -16.03
C THR A 396 3.35 9.83 -15.09
N LEU A 397 2.15 9.29 -15.32
CA LEU A 397 1.71 8.03 -14.73
C LEU A 397 1.85 6.90 -15.74
N LEU A 398 2.04 5.68 -15.25
CA LEU A 398 1.90 4.44 -15.98
C LEU A 398 0.60 3.77 -15.56
N ARG A 399 -0.21 3.36 -16.53
CA ARG A 399 -1.42 2.57 -16.33
C ARG A 399 -1.27 1.25 -17.05
N VAL A 400 -1.53 0.15 -16.34
CA VAL A 400 -1.67 -1.19 -16.92
C VAL A 400 -3.07 -1.70 -16.58
N THR A 401 -3.89 -1.97 -17.60
CA THR A 401 -5.26 -2.46 -17.37
C THR A 401 -5.26 -3.97 -17.20
N ALA A 402 -6.33 -4.51 -16.60
CA ALA A 402 -6.53 -5.96 -16.52
C ALA A 402 -6.61 -6.64 -17.91
N SER A 403 -6.97 -5.90 -18.96
CA SER A 403 -6.95 -6.39 -20.35
C SER A 403 -5.57 -6.37 -21.00
N GLY A 404 -4.54 -5.88 -20.30
CA GLY A 404 -3.18 -5.77 -20.83
C GLY A 404 -2.91 -4.49 -21.63
N THR A 405 -3.80 -3.49 -21.60
CA THR A 405 -3.50 -2.20 -22.26
C THR A 405 -2.53 -1.41 -21.40
N VAL A 406 -1.46 -0.91 -22.02
CA VAL A 406 -0.43 -0.10 -21.36
C VAL A 406 -0.50 1.33 -21.86
N GLU A 407 -0.64 2.27 -20.94
CA GLU A 407 -0.83 3.69 -21.24
C GLU A 407 0.11 4.54 -20.40
N ARG A 408 0.62 5.62 -20.99
CA ARG A 408 1.26 6.72 -20.26
C ARG A 408 0.27 7.86 -20.14
N ILE A 409 0.08 8.39 -18.93
CA ILE A 409 -0.82 9.52 -18.69
C ILE A 409 0.01 10.72 -18.29
N ARG A 410 -0.10 11.83 -19.01
CA ARG A 410 0.58 13.07 -18.63
C ARG A 410 -0.13 13.69 -17.44
N VAL A 411 0.62 13.99 -16.40
CA VAL A 411 0.11 14.50 -15.13
C VAL A 411 -0.42 15.94 -15.24
N ALA A 412 0.14 16.72 -16.17
CA ALA A 412 -0.22 18.14 -16.34
C ALA A 412 -1.68 18.33 -16.77
N ASP A 413 -2.18 17.49 -17.68
CA ASP A 413 -3.45 17.65 -18.40
C ASP A 413 -4.30 16.37 -18.46
N GLY A 414 -3.83 15.25 -17.91
CA GLY A 414 -4.53 13.96 -17.96
C GLY A 414 -4.51 13.29 -19.33
N ARG A 415 -3.72 13.80 -20.30
CA ARG A 415 -3.69 13.24 -21.65
C ARG A 415 -3.10 11.83 -21.64
N VAL A 416 -3.84 10.90 -22.24
CA VAL A 416 -3.45 9.50 -22.39
C VAL A 416 -2.66 9.31 -23.69
N GLU A 417 -1.52 8.65 -23.58
CA GLU A 417 -0.68 8.16 -24.68
C GLU A 417 -0.71 6.62 -24.63
N PRO A 418 -1.36 5.94 -25.59
CA PRO A 418 -1.31 4.49 -25.65
C PRO A 418 0.11 4.03 -26.01
N LEU A 419 0.70 3.17 -25.18
CA LEU A 419 2.03 2.61 -25.42
C LEU A 419 1.98 1.25 -26.13
N GLY A 420 0.84 0.54 -26.02
CA GLY A 420 0.58 -0.73 -26.70
C GLY A 420 -0.21 -1.70 -25.82
N GLU A 421 -0.15 -2.98 -26.17
CA GLU A 421 -0.83 -4.06 -25.46
C GLU A 421 0.18 -5.13 -25.04
N ILE A 422 -0.05 -5.73 -23.87
CA ILE A 422 0.65 -6.91 -23.35
C ILE A 422 -0.34 -8.06 -23.20
N PRO A 423 0.13 -9.33 -23.16
CA PRO A 423 -0.73 -10.45 -22.81
C PRO A 423 -1.35 -10.27 -21.42
N LEU A 424 -2.42 -11.02 -21.14
CA LEU A 424 -3.06 -11.04 -19.83
C LEU A 424 -2.02 -11.29 -18.72
N GLN A 425 -1.91 -10.32 -17.81
CA GLN A 425 -1.02 -10.41 -16.66
C GLN A 425 -1.54 -11.46 -15.67
N LEU A 426 -0.61 -12.23 -15.08
CA LEU A 426 -0.93 -13.20 -14.04
C LEU A 426 -0.76 -12.63 -12.63
N GLY A 427 -0.05 -11.51 -12.51
CA GLY A 427 0.07 -10.75 -11.27
C GLY A 427 0.70 -9.38 -11.51
N GLU A 428 1.42 -8.88 -10.52
CA GLU A 428 1.83 -7.47 -10.49
C GLU A 428 3.06 -7.22 -11.37
N CYS A 429 2.93 -6.26 -12.28
CA CYS A 429 4.07 -5.79 -13.07
C CYS A 429 5.03 -4.94 -12.22
N ALA A 430 6.31 -4.99 -12.54
CA ALA A 430 7.31 -4.05 -12.06
C ALA A 430 7.81 -3.18 -13.21
N PHE A 431 8.19 -1.93 -12.91
CA PHE A 431 8.54 -0.98 -13.96
C PHE A 431 9.62 0.00 -13.51
N THR A 432 10.41 0.44 -14.48
CA THR A 432 11.27 1.63 -14.42
C THR A 432 10.68 2.67 -15.37
N THR A 433 11.32 3.84 -15.50
CA THR A 433 10.88 4.88 -16.44
C THR A 433 10.82 4.43 -17.90
N ASP A 434 11.63 3.43 -18.28
CA ASP A 434 11.80 3.00 -19.66
C ASP A 434 11.54 1.50 -19.89
N ARG A 435 11.26 0.73 -18.83
CA ARG A 435 10.99 -0.71 -18.92
C ARG A 435 9.78 -1.13 -18.10
N LEU A 436 9.04 -2.09 -18.62
CA LEU A 436 7.95 -2.80 -17.96
C LEU A 436 8.26 -4.29 -17.95
N ALA A 437 8.17 -4.94 -16.80
CA ALA A 437 8.34 -6.37 -16.62
C ALA A 437 7.06 -6.96 -16.01
N CYS A 438 6.38 -7.85 -16.71
CA CYS A 438 5.13 -8.45 -16.25
C CYS A 438 5.17 -9.98 -16.35
N PRO A 439 4.73 -10.69 -15.30
CA PRO A 439 4.43 -12.12 -15.40
C PRO A 439 3.15 -12.32 -16.22
N VAL A 440 3.25 -13.15 -17.26
CA VAL A 440 2.16 -13.53 -18.16
C VAL A 440 2.11 -15.05 -18.33
N ALA A 441 1.10 -15.56 -19.04
CA ALA A 441 0.84 -17.00 -19.17
C ALA A 441 2.03 -17.84 -19.67
N ASP A 442 2.91 -17.28 -20.51
CA ASP A 442 4.08 -17.98 -21.04
C ASP A 442 5.41 -17.62 -20.34
N GLY A 443 5.35 -16.89 -19.23
CA GLY A 443 6.52 -16.55 -18.41
C GLY A 443 6.63 -15.06 -18.09
N LEU A 444 7.82 -14.63 -17.64
CA LEU A 444 8.14 -13.22 -17.46
C LEU A 444 8.48 -12.60 -18.83
N ARG A 445 7.82 -11.50 -19.15
CA ARG A 445 8.12 -10.70 -20.35
C ARG A 445 8.51 -9.29 -19.97
N ILE A 446 9.42 -8.71 -20.76
CA ILE A 446 9.93 -7.35 -20.58
C ILE A 446 9.66 -6.55 -21.85
N TRP A 447 9.24 -5.30 -21.71
CA TRP A 447 8.97 -4.37 -22.80
C TRP A 447 9.69 -3.03 -22.59
N SER A 448 10.04 -2.39 -23.71
CA SER A 448 10.47 -0.99 -23.72
C SER A 448 9.28 -0.05 -23.69
N LEU A 449 9.35 0.97 -22.83
CA LEU A 449 8.35 2.05 -22.73
C LEU A 449 8.71 3.28 -23.58
N THR A 450 9.90 3.32 -24.19
CA THR A 450 10.37 4.52 -24.92
C THR A 450 10.21 4.44 -26.44
N GLY A 451 9.86 3.26 -26.99
CA GLY A 451 9.59 3.05 -28.42
C GLY A 451 10.82 3.11 -29.33
#